data_AF-A0A3G2SWU9-F1
#
_entry.id   AF-A0A3G2SWU9-F1
#
_cell.length_a   1.000
_cell.length_b   1.000
_cell.length_c   1.000
_cell.angle_alpha   90.00
_cell.angle_beta   90.00
_cell.angle_gamma   90.00
#
_symmetry.space_group_name_H-M   'P 1'
#
loop_
_entity.id
_entity.type
_entity.pdbx_description
1 polymer ?
#
loop_
_entity_poly.entity_id
_entity_poly.type
_entity_poly.pdbx_seq_one_letter_code
_entity_poly.pdbx_strand_id
1 'polypeptide(L)'
;MPEINLENQSDNESEIAAMAARVLQAHFIVAAQTGPVLYVENDYLVRKIPNKLPVVIKYLEGRNPDIAQRFAGRGTFKIKKRKINLI
;
A
#
# COMPACT_ATOMS: atom_id res chain seq x y z
N MET A 1 -6.28 19.02 -9.51
CA MET A 1 -5.72 18.47 -8.25
C MET A 1 -6.85 18.44 -7.26
N PRO A 2 -7.12 17.33 -6.54
CA PRO A 2 -8.13 17.37 -5.50
C PRO A 2 -7.59 18.23 -4.36
N GLU A 3 -8.31 19.31 -4.02
CA GLU A 3 -8.01 20.11 -2.84
C GLU A 3 -8.26 19.25 -1.61
N ILE A 4 -7.21 19.09 -0.80
CA ILE A 4 -7.29 18.39 0.48
C ILE A 4 -7.85 19.40 1.48
N ASN A 5 -9.16 19.41 1.67
CA ASN A 5 -9.80 20.27 2.67
C ASN A 5 -9.42 19.76 4.07
N LEU A 6 -8.41 20.39 4.67
CA LEU A 6 -7.85 20.04 5.98
C LEU A 6 -8.68 20.61 7.15
N GLU A 7 -9.96 20.90 6.92
CA GLU A 7 -10.83 21.61 7.88
C GLU A 7 -11.45 20.72 8.96
N ASN A 8 -11.26 19.40 8.89
CA ASN A 8 -11.65 18.48 9.95
C ASN A 8 -10.40 17.83 10.55
N GLN A 9 -9.78 18.52 11.51
CA GLN A 9 -8.82 17.93 12.44
C GLN A 9 -9.57 16.97 13.36
N SER A 10 -9.91 15.80 12.81
CA SER A 10 -10.38 14.68 13.59
C SER A 10 -9.17 14.06 14.28
N ASP A 11 -9.10 14.13 15.60
CA ASP A 11 -8.09 13.42 16.39
C ASP A 11 -8.34 11.90 16.42
N ASN A 12 -9.40 11.43 15.76
CA ASN A 12 -9.70 10.02 15.60
C ASN A 12 -8.76 9.41 14.54
N GLU A 13 -7.74 8.70 15.01
CA GLU A 13 -6.76 7.98 14.18
C GLU A 13 -7.42 7.12 13.09
N SER A 14 -8.56 6.49 13.38
CA SER A 14 -9.28 5.64 12.42
C SER A 14 -9.84 6.45 11.25
N GLU A 15 -10.33 7.66 11.50
CA GLU A 15 -10.86 8.56 10.46
C GLU A 15 -9.72 9.14 9.62
N ILE A 16 -8.63 9.55 10.27
CA ILE A 16 -7.41 10.00 9.56
C ILE A 16 -6.91 8.90 8.63
N ALA A 17 -6.79 7.66 9.13
CA ALA A 17 -6.34 6.53 8.34
C ALA A 17 -7.27 6.26 7.14
N ALA A 18 -8.59 6.33 7.35
CA ALA A 18 -9.57 6.16 6.28
C ALA A 18 -9.48 7.27 5.21
N MET A 19 -9.32 8.53 5.63
CA MET A 19 -9.13 9.66 4.71
C MET A 19 -7.83 9.52 3.92
N ALA A 20 -6.72 9.21 4.58
CA ALA A 20 -5.43 8.99 3.93
C ALA A 20 -5.51 7.85 2.89
N ALA A 21 -6.16 6.73 3.24
CA ALA A 21 -6.37 5.62 2.31
C ALA A 21 -7.15 6.02 1.06
N ARG A 22 -8.22 6.81 1.20
CA ARG A 22 -9.02 7.33 0.07
C ARG A 22 -8.19 8.23 -0.84
N VAL A 23 -7.41 9.15 -0.25
CA VAL A 23 -6.54 10.06 -1.01
C VAL A 23 -5.48 9.26 -1.78
N LEU A 24 -4.79 8.33 -1.12
CA LEU A 24 -3.80 7.47 -1.77
C LEU A 24 -4.40 6.64 -2.91
N GLN A 25 -5.61 6.09 -2.71
CA GLN A 25 -6.32 5.34 -3.75
C GLN A 25 -6.63 6.21 -4.97
N ALA A 26 -7.19 7.40 -4.77
CA ALA A 26 -7.52 8.33 -5.85
C ALA A 26 -6.26 8.73 -6.64
N HIS A 27 -5.18 9.08 -5.94
CA HIS A 27 -3.91 9.40 -6.57
C HIS A 27 -3.31 8.23 -7.35
N PHE A 28 -3.38 7.01 -6.80
CA PHE A 28 -2.90 5.81 -7.48
C PHE A 28 -3.67 5.54 -8.77
N ILE A 29 -5.00 5.69 -8.76
CA ILE A 29 -5.84 5.52 -9.97
C ILE A 29 -5.41 6.50 -11.07
N VAL A 30 -5.26 7.78 -10.72
CA VAL A 30 -4.82 8.81 -11.67
C VAL A 30 -3.42 8.49 -12.19
N ALA A 31 -2.48 8.12 -11.32
CA ALA A 31 -1.12 7.73 -11.73
C ALA A 31 -1.14 6.51 -12.67
N ALA A 32 -1.95 5.49 -12.37
CA ALA A 32 -2.07 4.27 -13.17
C ALA A 32 -2.70 4.50 -14.56
N GLN A 33 -3.48 5.58 -14.73
CA GLN A 33 -4.06 6.00 -16.01
C GLN A 33 -3.09 6.85 -16.84
N THR A 34 -2.23 7.62 -16.17
CA THR A 34 -1.37 8.63 -16.81
C THR A 34 0.05 8.14 -17.08
N GLY A 35 0.52 7.14 -16.35
CA GLY A 35 1.89 6.66 -16.46
C GLY A 35 2.11 5.24 -15.93
N PRO A 36 3.34 4.72 -16.06
CA PRO A 36 3.71 3.42 -15.53
C PRO A 36 3.64 3.42 -13.99
N VAL A 37 3.02 2.39 -13.42
CA VAL A 37 2.96 2.16 -11.97
C VAL A 37 3.49 0.79 -11.61
N LEU A 38 3.99 0.67 -10.37
CA LEU A 38 4.37 -0.58 -9.75
C LEU A 38 3.37 -0.91 -8.64
N TYR A 39 2.93 -2.16 -8.59
CA TYR A 39 2.10 -2.69 -7.50
C TYR A 39 2.44 -4.15 -7.24
N VAL A 40 1.87 -4.70 -6.18
CA VAL A 40 2.11 -6.09 -5.78
C VAL A 40 0.82 -6.89 -5.87
N GLU A 41 0.87 -8.04 -6.53
CA GLU A 41 -0.24 -8.97 -6.69
C GLU A 41 0.27 -10.39 -6.47
N ASN A 42 -0.30 -11.13 -5.51
CA ASN A 42 0.08 -12.52 -5.21
C ASN A 42 1.60 -12.77 -5.11
N ASP A 43 2.31 -11.88 -4.41
CA ASP A 43 3.76 -11.98 -4.21
C ASP A 43 4.60 -11.63 -5.43
N TYR A 44 3.97 -11.18 -6.51
CA TYR A 44 4.66 -10.63 -7.67
C TYR A 44 4.65 -9.10 -7.62
N LEU A 45 5.83 -8.50 -7.77
CA LEU A 45 5.95 -7.10 -8.14
C LEU A 45 5.62 -6.97 -9.63
N VAL A 46 4.58 -6.19 -9.93
CA VAL A 46 4.01 -6.02 -11.25
C VAL A 46 4.18 -4.57 -11.70
N ARG A 47 4.63 -4.38 -12.94
CA ARG A 47 4.61 -3.09 -13.63
C ARG A 47 3.43 -3.03 -14.57
N LYS A 48 2.58 -2.03 -14.44
CA LYS A 48 1.49 -1.75 -15.37
C LYS A 48 1.73 -0.43 -16.07
N ILE A 49 1.63 -0.47 -17.40
CA ILE A 49 1.66 0.71 -18.27
C ILE A 49 0.22 0.94 -18.75
N PRO A 50 -0.25 2.19 -18.90
CA PRO A 50 -1.58 2.46 -19.42
C PRO A 50 -1.80 1.75 -20.76
N ASN A 51 -2.98 1.15 -20.95
CA ASN A 51 -3.40 0.44 -22.16
C ASN A 51 -2.52 -0.76 -22.56
N LYS A 52 -1.65 -1.25 -21.68
CA LYS A 52 -0.85 -2.46 -21.91
C LYS A 52 -1.14 -3.51 -20.85
N LEU A 53 -0.88 -4.76 -21.19
CA LEU A 53 -0.94 -5.84 -20.22
C LEU A 53 0.12 -5.63 -19.11
N PRO A 54 -0.23 -5.88 -17.85
CA PRO A 54 0.75 -5.84 -16.75
C PRO A 54 1.87 -6.86 -16.98
N VAL A 55 3.08 -6.49 -16.55
CA VAL A 55 4.29 -7.33 -16.67
C VAL A 55 4.83 -7.62 -15.28
N VAL A 56 5.03 -8.90 -14.98
CA VAL A 56 5.70 -9.33 -13.75
C VAL A 56 7.17 -8.94 -13.83
N ILE A 57 7.64 -8.15 -12.86
CA ILE A 57 9.03 -7.71 -12.76
C ILE A 57 9.83 -8.69 -11.91
N LYS A 58 9.25 -9.12 -10.77
CA LYS A 58 9.96 -9.93 -9.78
C LYS A 58 9.00 -10.68 -8.88
N TYR A 59 9.34 -11.92 -8.54
CA TYR A 59 8.72 -12.63 -7.42
C TYR A 59 9.36 -12.18 -6.10
N LEU A 60 8.53 -11.78 -5.14
CA LEU A 60 8.94 -11.29 -3.83
C LEU A 60 9.06 -12.47 -2.86
N GLU A 61 10.21 -13.11 -2.88
CA GLU A 61 10.58 -14.17 -1.94
C GLU A 61 10.75 -13.65 -0.50
N GLY A 62 10.62 -14.54 0.48
CA GLY A 62 10.79 -14.22 1.90
C GLY A 62 9.51 -13.76 2.61
N ARG A 63 8.39 -13.64 1.90
CA ARG A 63 7.08 -13.65 2.55
C ARG A 63 6.79 -15.05 3.05
N ASN A 64 6.55 -15.15 4.35
CA ASN A 64 6.07 -16.39 4.95
C ASN A 64 4.52 -16.32 4.94
N PRO A 65 3.85 -17.08 4.05
CA PRO A 65 2.40 -17.06 3.94
C PRO A 65 1.70 -17.48 5.23
N ASP A 66 2.28 -18.39 6.02
CA ASP A 66 1.73 -18.76 7.35
C ASP A 66 1.79 -17.58 8.31
N ILE A 67 2.88 -16.81 8.29
CA ILE A 67 3.01 -15.57 9.08
C ILE A 67 2.02 -14.53 8.56
N ALA A 68 1.95 -14.28 7.25
CA ALA A 68 1.03 -13.32 6.65
C ALA A 68 -0.44 -13.66 6.94
N GLN A 69 -0.81 -14.95 6.89
CA GLN A 69 -2.16 -15.42 7.21
C GLN A 69 -2.51 -15.20 8.70
N ARG A 70 -1.54 -15.38 9.61
CA ARG A 70 -1.72 -15.00 11.03
C ARG A 70 -1.97 -13.50 11.22
N PHE A 71 -1.48 -12.66 10.29
CA PHE A 71 -1.73 -11.22 10.28
C PHE A 71 -3.02 -10.83 9.53
N ALA A 72 -3.47 -11.59 8.54
CA ALA A 72 -4.63 -11.26 7.72
C ALA A 72 -5.98 -11.26 8.49
N GLY A 73 -6.04 -11.90 9.67
CA GLY A 73 -7.25 -12.04 10.48
C GLY A 73 -7.26 -11.34 11.84
N ARG A 74 -6.19 -10.64 12.23
CA ARG A 74 -6.16 -9.85 13.48
C ARG A 74 -6.18 -8.37 13.10
N GLY A 75 -6.96 -7.55 13.79
CA GLY A 75 -7.19 -6.14 13.43
C GLY A 75 -5.95 -5.24 13.53
N THR A 76 -5.87 -4.40 14.55
CA THR A 76 -4.78 -3.42 14.69
C THR A 76 -3.46 -4.09 15.12
N PHE A 77 -2.38 -3.83 14.39
CA PHE A 77 -1.03 -4.31 14.75
C PHE A 77 -0.12 -3.16 15.16
N LYS A 78 0.59 -3.33 16.28
CA LYS A 78 1.63 -2.41 16.72
C LYS A 78 2.97 -2.83 16.14
N ILE A 79 3.44 -2.13 15.12
CA ILE A 79 4.82 -2.27 14.62
C ILE A 79 5.76 -1.63 15.65
N LYS A 80 6.57 -2.45 16.32
CA LYS A 80 7.61 -1.94 17.24
C LYS A 80 8.93 -1.82 16.49
N LYS A 81 9.55 -0.63 16.55
CA LYS A 81 10.91 -0.39 16.05
C LYS A 81 11.87 -1.38 16.72
N ARG A 82 12.43 -2.30 15.93
CA ARG A 82 13.50 -3.19 16.40
C ARG A 82 14.84 -2.52 16.15
N LYS A 83 15.75 -2.57 17.12
CA LYS A 83 17.18 -2.31 16.88
C LYS A 83 17.71 -3.51 16.14
N ILE A 84 17.99 -3.34 14.85
CA ILE A 84 18.65 -4.36 14.05
C ILE A 84 20.14 -4.12 14.23
N ASN A 85 20.84 -5.04 14.90
CA ASN A 85 22.29 -5.06 14.87
C ASN A 85 22.68 -5.58 13.49
N LEU A 86 23.18 -4.69 12.63
CA LEU A 86 23.85 -5.09 11.40
C LEU A 86 25.13 -5.83 11.81
N ILE A 87 25.25 -7.09 11.37
CA ILE A 87 26.48 -7.88 11.45
C ILE A 87 27.33 -7.52 10.24
#